data_AF-A0A6A4BZK5-F1
#
_entry.id   AF-A0A6A4BZK5-F1
#
_cell.length_a   1.000
_cell.length_b   1.000
_cell.length_c   1.000
_cell.angle_alpha   90.00
_cell.angle_beta   90.00
_cell.angle_gamma   90.00
#
_symmetry.space_group_name_H-M   'P 1'
#
loop_
_entity.id
_entity.type
_entity.pdbx_description
1 polymer ?
#
loop_
_entity_poly.entity_id
_entity_poly.type
_entity_poly.pdbx_seq_one_letter_code
_entity_poly.pdbx_strand_id
1 'polypeptide(L)'
;MPTTYGSLETASAKDLPVPGAKSSAPKVLFSTVLLAAIIALLINQFGAVAVKIIAAVAVVMYLVLFVGFCCAAVPYASTPVLIPFIAIKLQILVMYLLLAYAVRGFKPTFPQWTLAYELTVMMMRFTCADYGHLVADKNAHLLRTPFQLHGKSILKANSRLHGTVPEKLVANGMEHMWLRDAEKKETRVVVIHFHGGAYVVSDPLQDVELANQTHTKLKQILKDKYQIDASVEVLLANYRMAPQFLYPTALDDCFDMYKYVLDNENIASNHVVLS
;
A
#
# COMPACT_ATOMS: atom_id res chain seq x y z
N MET A 1 3.48 -8.45 37.26
CA MET A 1 2.23 -7.84 36.77
C MET A 1 1.94 -8.43 35.40
N PRO A 2 0.84 -9.15 35.19
CA PRO A 2 0.52 -9.70 33.88
C PRO A 2 -0.11 -8.60 33.03
N THR A 3 0.47 -8.36 31.85
CA THR A 3 -0.04 -7.42 30.85
C THR A 3 -1.12 -8.08 30.01
N THR A 4 -2.36 -7.67 30.19
CA THR A 4 -3.51 -8.05 29.37
C THR A 4 -3.45 -7.29 28.04
N TYR A 5 -2.86 -7.90 27.02
CA TYR A 5 -3.04 -7.50 25.64
C TYR A 5 -4.07 -8.44 24.99
N GLY A 6 -5.20 -7.89 24.54
CA GLY A 6 -6.14 -8.57 23.65
C GLY A 6 -7.07 -9.60 24.30
N SER A 7 -8.15 -9.15 24.93
CA SER A 7 -9.41 -9.90 24.91
C SER A 7 -10.52 -8.93 24.51
N LEU A 8 -10.99 -9.03 23.27
CA LEU A 8 -12.33 -8.54 22.94
C LEU A 8 -13.29 -9.49 23.65
N GLU A 9 -14.04 -8.97 24.62
CA GLU A 9 -15.18 -9.68 25.18
C GLU A 9 -16.10 -10.07 24.01
N THR A 10 -16.20 -11.38 23.76
CA THR A 10 -17.16 -11.92 22.82
C THR A 10 -18.54 -11.66 23.40
N ALA A 11 -19.24 -10.66 22.86
CA ALA A 11 -20.66 -10.49 23.11
C ALA A 11 -21.38 -11.80 22.78
N SER A 12 -22.11 -12.31 23.78
CA SER A 12 -22.89 -13.54 23.75
C SER A 12 -23.79 -13.62 22.51
N ALA A 13 -23.63 -14.70 21.73
CA ALA A 13 -24.44 -15.06 20.57
C ALA A 13 -25.87 -15.54 20.94
N LYS A 14 -26.61 -14.74 21.72
CA LYS A 14 -28.00 -15.05 22.13
C LYS A 14 -29.08 -14.08 21.66
N ASP A 15 -28.72 -13.00 20.96
CA ASP A 15 -29.69 -12.00 20.48
C ASP A 15 -29.90 -12.01 18.95
N LEU A 16 -29.71 -13.16 18.29
CA LEU A 16 -30.09 -13.30 16.89
C LEU A 16 -31.59 -13.60 16.76
N PRO A 17 -32.40 -12.71 16.15
CA PRO A 17 -33.80 -12.98 15.93
C PRO A 17 -33.95 -14.07 14.87
N VAL A 18 -34.73 -15.11 15.23
CA VAL A 18 -35.19 -16.17 14.33
C VAL A 18 -35.86 -15.54 13.10
N PRO A 19 -35.47 -15.89 11.86
CA PRO A 19 -36.10 -15.33 10.66
C PRO A 19 -37.47 -15.98 10.46
N GLY A 20 -38.49 -15.37 11.06
CA GLY A 20 -39.88 -15.51 10.64
C GLY A 20 -40.14 -14.57 9.46
N ALA A 21 -40.57 -15.13 8.33
CA ALA A 21 -40.92 -14.39 7.13
C ALA A 21 -41.90 -13.25 7.43
N LYS A 22 -41.42 -12.00 7.38
CA LYS A 22 -42.25 -10.80 7.37
C LYS A 22 -41.94 -10.02 6.09
N SER A 23 -42.98 -9.86 5.28
CA SER A 23 -43.00 -9.18 3.99
C SER A 23 -42.14 -7.92 3.95
N SER A 24 -41.18 -7.88 3.02
CA SER A 24 -40.26 -6.77 2.73
C SER A 24 -40.91 -5.63 1.94
N ALA A 25 -42.20 -5.73 1.62
CA ALA A 25 -42.92 -4.77 0.78
C ALA A 25 -42.83 -3.30 1.23
N PRO A 26 -42.99 -2.93 2.54
CA PRO A 26 -43.00 -1.52 2.91
C PRO A 26 -41.62 -0.86 2.83
N LYS A 27 -40.52 -1.56 3.09
CA LYS A 27 -39.16 -0.98 2.99
C LYS A 27 -38.74 -0.73 1.54
N VAL A 28 -39.14 -1.62 0.63
CA VAL A 28 -38.90 -1.44 -0.81
C VAL A 28 -39.75 -0.27 -1.34
N LEU A 29 -41.01 -0.18 -0.95
CA LEU A 29 -41.91 0.90 -1.40
C LEU A 29 -41.43 2.31 -0.99
N PHE A 30 -41.00 2.48 0.26
CA PHE A 30 -40.43 3.76 0.73
C PHE A 30 -39.13 4.12 -0.01
N SER A 31 -38.27 3.14 -0.33
CA SER A 31 -37.05 3.38 -1.10
C SER A 31 -37.35 3.79 -2.55
N THR A 32 -38.36 3.19 -3.18
CA THR A 32 -38.76 3.50 -4.55
C THR A 32 -39.43 4.86 -4.67
N VAL A 33 -40.25 5.25 -3.70
CA VAL A 33 -40.90 6.58 -3.67
C VAL A 33 -39.87 7.68 -3.43
N LEU A 34 -38.92 7.45 -2.52
CA LEU A 34 -37.83 8.40 -2.27
C LEU A 34 -36.92 8.57 -3.49
N LEU A 35 -36.57 7.46 -4.16
CA LEU A 35 -35.77 7.50 -5.39
C LEU A 35 -36.50 8.22 -6.52
N ALA A 36 -37.80 7.95 -6.71
CA ALA A 36 -38.64 8.63 -7.69
C ALA A 36 -38.75 10.14 -7.40
N ALA A 37 -38.90 10.52 -6.12
CA ALA A 37 -38.93 11.91 -5.71
C ALA A 37 -37.60 12.63 -5.97
N ILE A 38 -36.45 11.99 -5.68
CA ILE A 38 -35.12 12.53 -5.99
C ILE A 38 -34.94 12.71 -7.50
N ILE A 39 -35.32 11.72 -8.31
CA ILE A 39 -35.24 11.80 -9.77
C ILE A 39 -36.13 12.92 -10.30
N ALA A 40 -37.37 13.06 -9.81
CA ALA A 40 -38.26 14.14 -10.19
C ALA A 40 -37.70 15.53 -9.83
N LEU A 41 -37.08 15.66 -8.65
CA LEU A 41 -36.44 16.90 -8.20
C LEU A 41 -35.23 17.27 -9.07
N LEU A 42 -34.41 16.28 -9.43
CA LEU A 42 -33.27 16.45 -10.34
C LEU A 42 -33.73 16.82 -11.76
N ILE A 43 -34.81 16.21 -12.26
CA ILE A 43 -35.40 16.54 -13.57
C ILE A 43 -35.94 17.97 -13.55
N ASN A 44 -36.59 18.39 -12.47
CA ASN A 44 -37.12 19.74 -12.32
C ASN A 44 -36.02 20.80 -12.21
N GLN A 45 -34.91 20.50 -11.51
CA GLN A 45 -33.80 21.45 -11.34
C GLN A 45 -32.87 21.54 -12.55
N PHE A 46 -32.58 20.42 -13.23
CA PHE A 46 -31.55 20.34 -14.27
C PHE A 46 -32.08 19.99 -15.66
N GLY A 47 -33.36 19.62 -15.78
CA GLY A 47 -33.97 19.13 -17.01
C GLY A 47 -33.72 17.63 -17.24
N ALA A 48 -34.66 16.96 -17.90
CA ALA A 48 -34.60 15.51 -18.14
C ALA A 48 -33.38 15.06 -18.95
N VAL A 49 -32.86 15.92 -19.82
CA VAL A 49 -31.64 15.65 -20.60
C VAL A 49 -30.40 15.64 -19.68
N ALA A 50 -30.27 16.61 -18.78
CA ALA A 50 -29.15 16.65 -17.84
C ALA A 50 -29.15 15.45 -16.89
N VAL A 51 -30.31 15.03 -16.38
CA VAL A 51 -30.41 13.83 -15.52
C VAL A 51 -29.98 12.56 -16.26
N LYS A 52 -30.35 12.40 -17.54
CA LYS A 52 -29.88 11.28 -18.36
C LYS A 52 -28.37 11.31 -18.57
N ILE A 53 -27.79 12.50 -18.81
CA ILE A 53 -26.34 12.67 -18.94
C ILE A 53 -25.64 12.30 -17.62
N ILE A 54 -26.12 12.79 -16.48
CA ILE A 54 -25.56 12.48 -15.16
C ILE A 54 -25.62 10.97 -14.90
N ALA A 55 -26.75 10.33 -15.16
CA ALA A 55 -26.89 8.89 -15.01
C ALA A 55 -25.94 8.10 -15.92
N ALA A 56 -25.81 8.50 -17.19
CA ALA A 56 -24.88 7.89 -18.13
C ALA A 56 -23.43 8.03 -17.66
N VAL A 57 -23.02 9.23 -17.19
CA VAL A 57 -21.69 9.48 -16.64
C VAL A 57 -21.44 8.61 -15.40
N ALA A 58 -22.42 8.50 -14.49
CA ALA A 58 -22.29 7.66 -13.30
C ALA A 58 -22.10 6.17 -13.65
N VAL A 59 -22.85 5.65 -14.64
CA VAL A 59 -22.69 4.28 -15.13
C VAL A 59 -21.31 4.07 -15.74
N VAL A 60 -20.85 4.98 -16.60
CA VAL A 60 -19.51 4.89 -17.20
C VAL A 60 -18.43 4.92 -16.13
N MET A 61 -18.53 5.82 -15.15
CA MET A 61 -17.60 5.90 -14.02
C MET A 61 -17.59 4.60 -13.20
N TYR A 62 -18.75 4.03 -12.91
CA TYR A 62 -18.84 2.75 -12.23
C TYR A 62 -18.17 1.63 -13.02
N LEU A 63 -18.39 1.55 -14.34
CA LEU A 63 -17.76 0.54 -15.19
C LEU A 63 -16.24 0.69 -15.21
N VAL A 64 -15.72 1.92 -15.33
CA VAL A 64 -14.28 2.19 -15.29
C VAL A 64 -13.67 1.77 -13.94
N LEU A 65 -14.32 2.14 -12.83
CA LEU A 65 -13.90 1.72 -11.50
C LEU A 65 -13.92 0.19 -11.36
N PHE A 66 -15.00 -0.46 -11.83
CA PHE A 66 -15.15 -1.91 -11.80
C PHE A 66 -14.03 -2.62 -12.57
N VAL A 67 -13.66 -2.12 -13.75
CA VAL A 67 -12.50 -2.62 -14.51
C VAL A 67 -11.22 -2.44 -13.70
N GLY A 68 -11.02 -1.28 -13.07
CA GLY A 68 -9.88 -1.04 -12.18
C GLY A 68 -9.79 -2.08 -11.05
N PHE A 69 -10.90 -2.37 -10.39
CA PHE A 69 -10.96 -3.43 -9.36
C PHE A 69 -10.73 -4.82 -9.92
N CYS A 70 -11.17 -5.11 -11.14
CA CYS A 70 -10.85 -6.38 -11.81
C CYS A 70 -9.34 -6.52 -12.05
N CYS A 71 -8.68 -5.47 -12.54
CA CYS A 71 -7.23 -5.46 -12.69
C CYS A 71 -6.51 -5.68 -11.35
N ALA A 72 -6.97 -4.99 -10.29
CA ALA A 72 -6.43 -5.16 -8.94
C ALA A 72 -6.69 -6.57 -8.36
N ALA A 73 -7.75 -7.25 -8.81
CA ALA A 73 -8.12 -8.59 -8.35
C ALA A 73 -7.29 -9.72 -8.98
N VAL A 74 -6.62 -9.48 -10.12
CA VAL A 74 -5.87 -10.50 -10.87
C VAL A 74 -4.88 -11.30 -10.00
N PRO A 75 -4.03 -10.68 -9.17
CA PRO A 75 -3.05 -11.43 -8.37
C PRO A 75 -3.69 -12.39 -7.36
N TYR A 76 -4.94 -12.15 -7.00
CA TYR A 76 -5.68 -12.91 -5.99
C TYR A 76 -6.59 -13.98 -6.60
N ALA A 77 -6.64 -14.10 -7.93
CA ALA A 77 -7.51 -15.05 -8.62
C ALA A 77 -6.72 -16.29 -9.08
N SER A 78 -7.21 -17.49 -8.76
CA SER A 78 -6.64 -18.75 -9.26
C SER A 78 -7.08 -19.06 -10.69
N THR A 79 -8.20 -18.47 -11.14
CA THR A 79 -8.73 -18.55 -12.50
C THR A 79 -9.37 -17.22 -12.90
N PRO A 80 -9.45 -16.89 -14.21
CA PRO A 80 -10.07 -15.64 -14.67
C PRO A 80 -11.54 -15.47 -14.24
N VAL A 81 -12.27 -16.57 -14.05
CA VAL A 81 -13.67 -16.56 -13.63
C VAL A 81 -13.86 -15.93 -12.25
N LEU A 82 -12.85 -16.04 -11.36
CA LEU A 82 -12.94 -15.51 -10.00
C LEU A 82 -12.65 -14.01 -9.89
N ILE A 83 -12.02 -13.41 -10.91
CA ILE A 83 -11.66 -11.99 -10.94
C ILE A 83 -12.84 -11.07 -10.60
N PRO A 84 -14.01 -11.15 -11.30
CA PRO A 84 -15.12 -10.24 -11.00
C PRO A 84 -15.68 -10.43 -9.58
N PHE A 85 -15.67 -11.64 -9.03
CA PHE A 85 -16.15 -11.89 -7.67
C PHE A 85 -15.23 -11.27 -6.61
N ILE A 86 -13.92 -11.37 -6.81
CA ILE A 86 -12.93 -10.74 -5.93
C ILE A 86 -13.02 -9.21 -6.07
N ALA A 87 -13.17 -8.69 -7.29
CA ALA A 87 -13.36 -7.26 -7.54
C ALA A 87 -14.58 -6.69 -6.81
N ILE A 88 -15.70 -7.42 -6.78
CA ILE A 88 -16.90 -7.04 -6.01
C ILE A 88 -16.61 -7.04 -4.51
N LYS A 89 -15.91 -8.06 -3.98
CA LYS A 89 -15.51 -8.09 -2.56
C LYS A 89 -14.66 -6.88 -2.19
N LEU A 90 -13.66 -6.54 -3.02
CA LEU A 90 -12.82 -5.36 -2.82
C LEU A 90 -13.65 -4.06 -2.81
N GLN A 91 -14.61 -3.91 -3.73
CA GLN A 91 -15.50 -2.76 -3.76
C GLN A 91 -16.36 -2.66 -2.50
N ILE A 92 -16.95 -3.77 -2.04
CA ILE A 92 -17.76 -3.81 -0.82
C ILE A 92 -16.91 -3.40 0.39
N LEU A 93 -15.67 -3.86 0.49
CA LEU A 93 -14.76 -3.48 1.56
C LEU A 93 -14.43 -1.98 1.54
N VAL A 94 -14.11 -1.42 0.37
CA VAL A 94 -13.87 0.02 0.22
C VAL A 94 -15.12 0.81 0.60
N MET A 95 -16.30 0.40 0.14
CA MET A 95 -17.56 1.05 0.49
C MET A 95 -17.84 0.98 1.99
N TYR A 96 -17.61 -0.18 2.62
CA TYR A 96 -17.74 -0.35 4.06
C TYR A 96 -16.80 0.59 4.83
N LEU A 97 -15.54 0.68 4.42
CA LEU A 97 -14.56 1.59 5.03
C LEU A 97 -15.00 3.05 4.91
N LEU A 98 -15.46 3.48 3.73
CA LEU A 98 -15.89 4.86 3.50
C LEU A 98 -17.13 5.20 4.33
N LEU A 99 -18.10 4.28 4.43
CA LEU A 99 -19.27 4.45 5.30
C LEU A 99 -18.85 4.53 6.77
N ALA A 100 -17.97 3.64 7.23
CA ALA A 100 -17.48 3.66 8.61
C ALA A 100 -16.70 4.95 8.92
N TYR A 101 -15.89 5.44 7.98
CA TYR A 101 -15.17 6.71 8.07
C TYR A 101 -16.14 7.91 8.16
N ALA A 102 -17.21 7.91 7.37
CA ALA A 102 -18.25 8.94 7.43
C ALA A 102 -19.03 8.91 8.76
N VAL A 103 -19.39 7.72 9.25
CA VAL A 103 -20.05 7.53 10.56
C VAL A 103 -19.17 8.05 11.70
N ARG A 104 -17.83 7.94 11.58
CA ARG A 104 -16.87 8.52 12.52
C ARG A 104 -16.66 10.03 12.36
N GLY A 105 -17.44 10.70 11.51
CA GLY A 105 -17.32 12.14 11.24
C GLY A 105 -16.06 12.48 10.44
N PHE A 106 -15.73 11.66 9.43
CA PHE A 106 -14.54 11.80 8.60
C PHE A 106 -13.23 11.74 9.42
N LYS A 107 -13.23 10.86 10.42
CA LYS A 107 -12.05 10.57 11.23
C LYS A 107 -11.59 9.13 11.06
N PRO A 108 -10.28 8.90 10.93
CA PRO A 108 -9.71 7.55 10.88
C PRO A 108 -10.02 6.80 12.17
N THR A 109 -9.94 5.47 12.13
CA THR A 109 -10.17 4.63 13.32
C THR A 109 -9.20 4.99 14.46
N PHE A 110 -7.94 5.31 14.12
CA PHE A 110 -6.95 5.80 15.07
C PHE A 110 -6.49 7.21 14.66
N PRO A 111 -6.35 8.17 15.59
CA PRO A 111 -6.00 9.56 15.26
C PRO A 111 -4.67 9.74 14.50
N GLN A 112 -3.77 8.76 14.61
CA GLN A 112 -2.42 8.75 14.04
C GLN A 112 -2.44 8.20 12.61
N TRP A 113 -3.55 7.58 12.21
CA TRP A 113 -3.70 6.99 10.89
C TRP A 113 -4.25 8.02 9.92
N THR A 114 -3.95 7.84 8.64
CA THR A 114 -4.67 8.51 7.55
C THR A 114 -5.74 7.56 7.01
N LEU A 115 -6.73 8.08 6.28
CA LEU A 115 -7.68 7.22 5.57
C LEU A 115 -6.97 6.29 4.58
N ALA A 116 -5.92 6.77 3.92
CA ALA A 116 -5.11 5.98 3.01
C ALA A 116 -4.40 4.82 3.73
N TYR A 117 -3.87 5.06 4.93
CA TYR A 117 -3.26 4.01 5.73
C TYR A 117 -4.30 2.99 6.20
N GLU A 118 -5.48 3.43 6.64
CA GLU A 118 -6.58 2.54 7.04
C GLU A 118 -7.05 1.66 5.87
N LEU A 119 -7.18 2.24 4.67
CA LEU A 119 -7.45 1.52 3.43
C LEU A 119 -6.37 0.47 3.14
N THR A 120 -5.09 0.86 3.26
CA THR A 120 -3.96 -0.05 3.02
C THR A 120 -3.98 -1.23 3.99
N VAL A 121 -4.19 -0.98 5.28
CA VAL A 121 -4.27 -2.02 6.32
C VAL A 121 -5.43 -2.97 6.05
N MET A 122 -6.62 -2.45 5.73
CA MET A 122 -7.79 -3.26 5.41
C MET A 122 -7.53 -4.14 4.17
N MET A 123 -7.00 -3.55 3.10
CA MET A 123 -6.71 -4.26 1.85
C MET A 123 -5.66 -5.35 2.10
N MET A 124 -4.55 -5.04 2.77
CA MET A 124 -3.50 -6.01 3.09
C MET A 124 -4.02 -7.16 3.96
N ARG A 125 -4.84 -6.86 4.99
CA ARG A 125 -5.43 -7.91 5.83
C ARG A 125 -6.34 -8.84 5.03
N PHE A 126 -7.22 -8.27 4.20
CA PHE A 126 -8.10 -9.06 3.35
C PHE A 126 -7.31 -9.92 2.36
N THR A 127 -6.36 -9.32 1.64
CA THR A 127 -5.61 -10.03 0.59
C THR A 127 -4.70 -11.10 1.18
N CYS A 128 -4.04 -10.82 2.30
CA CYS A 128 -3.17 -11.80 2.96
C CYS A 128 -3.96 -12.94 3.60
N ALA A 129 -5.07 -12.64 4.29
CA ALA A 129 -5.85 -13.68 4.98
C ALA A 129 -6.52 -14.65 4.01
N ASP A 130 -7.13 -14.12 2.94
CA ASP A 130 -7.93 -14.95 2.03
C ASP A 130 -7.11 -15.48 0.84
N TYR A 131 -6.08 -14.76 0.40
CA TYR A 131 -5.37 -15.05 -0.86
C TYR A 131 -3.85 -15.10 -0.73
N GLY A 132 -3.29 -14.95 0.48
CA GLY A 132 -1.85 -14.89 0.70
C GLY A 132 -1.09 -16.09 0.15
N HIS A 133 -1.63 -17.31 0.33
CA HIS A 133 -1.06 -18.54 -0.20
C HIS A 133 -0.94 -18.51 -1.74
N LEU A 134 -2.00 -18.09 -2.43
CA LEU A 134 -2.01 -18.01 -3.88
C LEU A 134 -1.03 -16.96 -4.40
N VAL A 135 -0.99 -15.80 -3.74
CA VAL A 135 -0.05 -14.73 -4.06
C VAL A 135 1.38 -15.24 -3.86
N ALA A 136 1.71 -15.78 -2.69
CA ALA A 136 3.07 -16.21 -2.38
C ALA A 136 3.56 -17.32 -3.32
N ASP A 137 2.71 -18.31 -3.59
CA ASP A 137 3.14 -19.52 -4.29
C ASP A 137 3.16 -19.38 -5.82
N LYS A 138 2.25 -18.57 -6.38
CA LYS A 138 2.02 -18.51 -7.84
C LYS A 138 2.10 -17.10 -8.40
N ASN A 139 1.41 -16.17 -7.76
CA ASN A 139 1.06 -14.90 -8.39
C ASN A 139 1.93 -13.72 -7.94
N ALA A 140 2.96 -13.95 -7.12
CA ALA A 140 3.82 -12.91 -6.55
C ALA A 140 4.42 -11.97 -7.59
N HIS A 141 4.86 -12.55 -8.70
CA HIS A 141 5.45 -11.81 -9.82
C HIS A 141 4.50 -10.76 -10.43
N LEU A 142 3.17 -10.95 -10.31
CA LEU A 142 2.16 -10.00 -10.80
C LEU A 142 2.09 -8.73 -9.95
N LEU A 143 2.61 -8.75 -8.72
CA LEU A 143 2.63 -7.59 -7.82
C LEU A 143 3.92 -6.78 -7.92
N ARG A 144 5.05 -7.42 -8.28
CA ARG A 144 6.38 -6.76 -8.35
C ARG A 144 6.39 -5.56 -9.29
N THR A 145 5.83 -5.72 -10.50
CA THR A 145 5.79 -4.63 -11.50
C THR A 145 4.92 -3.45 -11.03
N PRO A 146 3.69 -3.64 -10.51
CA PRO A 146 2.94 -2.57 -9.87
C PRO A 146 3.71 -1.80 -8.79
N PHE A 147 4.39 -2.51 -7.86
CA PHE A 147 5.22 -1.87 -6.83
C PHE A 147 6.35 -1.03 -7.44
N GLN A 148 7.06 -1.59 -8.42
CA GLN A 148 8.13 -0.90 -9.13
C GLN A 148 7.62 0.35 -9.85
N LEU A 149 6.49 0.25 -10.57
CA LEU A 149 5.91 1.36 -11.32
C LEU A 149 5.45 2.49 -10.39
N HIS A 150 4.83 2.13 -9.26
CA HIS A 150 4.48 3.09 -8.23
C HIS A 150 5.72 3.84 -7.74
N GLY A 151 6.77 3.10 -7.33
CA GLY A 151 8.03 3.67 -6.89
C GLY A 151 8.68 4.59 -7.93
N LYS A 152 8.75 4.16 -9.19
CA LYS A 152 9.24 4.98 -10.32
C LYS A 152 8.45 6.27 -10.49
N SER A 153 7.12 6.22 -10.34
CA SER A 153 6.25 7.38 -10.51
C SER A 153 6.50 8.46 -9.45
N ILE A 154 6.87 8.06 -8.23
CA ILE A 154 7.07 8.98 -7.10
C ILE A 154 8.53 9.36 -6.84
N LEU A 155 9.49 8.62 -7.41
CA LEU A 155 10.93 8.76 -7.18
C LEU A 155 11.44 10.19 -7.33
N LYS A 156 11.16 10.82 -8.47
CA LYS A 156 11.68 12.16 -8.76
C LYS A 156 11.10 13.23 -7.84
N ALA A 157 9.80 13.16 -7.56
CA ALA A 157 9.12 14.14 -6.70
C ALA A 157 9.57 14.01 -5.24
N ASN A 158 9.63 12.78 -4.72
CA ASN A 158 10.11 12.51 -3.36
C ASN A 158 11.58 12.91 -3.19
N SER A 159 12.44 12.55 -4.14
CA SER A 159 13.87 12.86 -4.01
C SER A 159 14.13 14.37 -3.98
N ARG A 160 13.38 15.14 -4.79
CA ARG A 160 13.42 16.61 -4.74
C ARG A 160 12.96 17.18 -3.40
N LEU A 161 11.88 16.62 -2.83
CA LEU A 161 11.37 17.05 -1.53
C LEU A 161 12.39 16.83 -0.41
N HIS A 162 13.19 15.77 -0.52
CA HIS A 162 14.13 15.35 0.51
C HIS A 162 15.59 15.71 0.23
N GLY A 163 15.88 16.39 -0.89
CA GLY A 163 17.24 16.81 -1.25
C GLY A 163 18.16 15.66 -1.66
N THR A 164 17.60 14.56 -2.16
CA THR A 164 18.37 13.39 -2.62
C THR A 164 18.47 13.32 -4.15
N VAL A 165 19.51 12.65 -4.63
CA VAL A 165 19.77 12.39 -6.05
C VAL A 165 19.65 10.88 -6.30
N PRO A 166 18.62 10.43 -7.03
CA PRO A 166 18.51 9.04 -7.44
C PRO A 166 19.64 8.63 -8.37
N GLU A 167 20.34 7.55 -8.04
CA GLU A 167 21.43 7.00 -8.84
C GLU A 167 21.25 5.48 -8.96
N LYS A 168 21.22 4.97 -10.19
CA LYS A 168 21.16 3.53 -10.43
C LYS A 168 22.51 2.90 -10.13
N LEU A 169 22.49 1.80 -9.38
CA LEU A 169 23.67 0.96 -9.15
C LEU A 169 23.41 -0.42 -9.74
N VAL A 170 24.36 -0.95 -10.52
CA VAL A 170 24.35 -2.37 -10.92
C VAL A 170 25.48 -3.06 -10.18
N ALA A 171 25.14 -3.94 -9.25
CA ALA A 171 26.08 -4.70 -8.42
C ALA A 171 25.52 -6.12 -8.20
N ASN A 172 26.39 -7.12 -8.04
CA ASN A 172 25.99 -8.52 -7.78
C ASN A 172 24.94 -9.06 -8.78
N GLY A 173 24.95 -8.57 -10.02
CA GLY A 173 24.00 -8.97 -11.07
C GLY A 173 22.59 -8.38 -10.95
N MET A 174 22.37 -7.39 -10.08
CA MET A 174 21.07 -6.77 -9.81
C MET A 174 21.13 -5.24 -9.98
N GLU A 175 19.98 -4.63 -10.33
CA GLU A 175 19.80 -3.17 -10.31
C GLU A 175 19.28 -2.76 -8.92
N HIS A 176 19.99 -1.84 -8.28
CA HIS A 176 19.68 -1.18 -7.01
C HIS A 176 19.48 0.32 -7.24
N MET A 177 18.95 1.02 -6.24
CA MET A 177 18.73 2.47 -6.32
C MET A 177 19.35 3.18 -5.12
N TRP A 178 20.36 4.01 -5.38
CA TRP A 178 20.84 4.98 -4.42
C TRP A 178 19.92 6.19 -4.37
N LEU A 179 19.70 6.68 -3.17
CA LEU A 179 19.25 8.04 -2.89
C LEU A 179 20.44 8.77 -2.25
N ARG A 180 21.28 9.36 -3.09
CA ARG A 180 22.48 10.08 -2.66
C ARG A 180 22.11 11.41 -2.03
N ASP A 181 22.87 11.89 -1.07
CA ASP A 181 22.79 13.27 -0.62
C ASP A 181 23.28 14.19 -1.76
N ALA A 182 22.53 15.25 -2.08
CA ALA A 182 22.95 16.21 -3.10
C ALA A 182 24.23 16.96 -2.69
N GLU A 183 24.43 17.13 -1.39
CA GLU A 183 25.64 17.74 -0.83
C GLU A 183 26.48 16.69 -0.10
N LYS A 184 27.71 16.48 -0.59
CA LYS A 184 28.69 15.62 0.09
C LYS A 184 29.34 16.38 1.25
N LYS A 185 29.30 15.79 2.44
CA LYS A 185 29.98 16.23 3.66
C LYS A 185 31.16 15.31 3.93
N GLU A 186 32.05 15.74 4.82
CA GLU A 186 33.21 14.95 5.25
C GLU A 186 32.77 13.68 5.99
N THR A 187 31.81 13.79 6.91
CA THR A 187 31.21 12.64 7.55
C THR A 187 30.10 12.07 6.66
N ARG A 188 30.14 10.77 6.41
CA ARG A 188 29.14 10.06 5.61
C ARG A 188 28.59 8.87 6.37
N VAL A 189 27.28 8.66 6.28
CA VAL A 189 26.54 7.51 6.82
C VAL A 189 25.75 6.89 5.68
N VAL A 190 25.87 5.57 5.54
CA VAL A 190 25.14 4.81 4.53
C VAL A 190 24.08 3.95 5.21
N VAL A 191 22.85 4.01 4.73
CA VAL A 191 21.76 3.12 5.12
C VAL A 191 21.51 2.15 3.98
N ILE A 192 21.68 0.84 4.21
CA ILE A 192 21.25 -0.19 3.26
C ILE A 192 19.87 -0.65 3.68
N HIS A 193 18.87 -0.35 2.86
CA HIS A 193 17.49 -0.71 3.11
C HIS A 193 17.10 -1.96 2.31
N PHE A 194 16.71 -3.01 3.02
CA PHE A 194 16.17 -4.24 2.45
C PHE A 194 14.65 -4.21 2.56
N HIS A 195 14.01 -4.06 1.41
CA HIS A 195 12.56 -3.87 1.33
C HIS A 195 11.77 -5.06 1.91
N GLY A 196 10.55 -4.77 2.38
CA GLY A 196 9.61 -5.79 2.84
C GLY A 196 8.97 -6.59 1.70
N GLY A 197 7.98 -7.42 2.03
CA GLY A 197 7.27 -8.26 1.03
C GLY A 197 7.61 -9.75 1.14
N ALA A 198 8.01 -10.18 2.33
CA ALA A 198 8.18 -11.59 2.71
C ALA A 198 9.07 -12.40 1.76
N TYR A 199 10.10 -11.76 1.17
CA TYR A 199 11.02 -12.36 0.19
C TYR A 199 10.37 -12.84 -1.11
N VAL A 200 9.17 -12.34 -1.45
CA VAL A 200 8.36 -12.90 -2.54
C VAL A 200 7.74 -11.83 -3.45
N VAL A 201 7.05 -10.82 -2.91
CA VAL A 201 6.06 -10.07 -3.70
C VAL A 201 6.47 -8.68 -4.21
N SER A 202 7.47 -8.04 -3.62
CA SER A 202 7.66 -6.60 -3.81
C SER A 202 8.85 -6.21 -4.71
N ASP A 203 9.19 -4.92 -4.72
CA ASP A 203 10.30 -4.30 -5.43
C ASP A 203 10.93 -3.23 -4.52
N PRO A 204 12.26 -3.03 -4.54
CA PRO A 204 12.95 -2.03 -3.71
C PRO A 204 12.39 -0.62 -3.86
N LEU A 205 11.85 -0.26 -5.04
CA LEU A 205 11.31 1.08 -5.27
C LEU A 205 9.97 1.31 -4.56
N GLN A 206 9.32 0.29 -3.99
CA GLN A 206 8.13 0.50 -3.16
C GLN A 206 8.45 1.44 -1.97
N ASP A 207 9.68 1.38 -1.45
CA ASP A 207 10.10 2.02 -0.21
C ASP A 207 10.81 3.36 -0.47
N VAL A 208 10.65 3.94 -1.67
CA VAL A 208 11.25 5.23 -2.04
C VAL A 208 10.88 6.36 -1.09
N GLU A 209 9.61 6.43 -0.65
CA GLU A 209 9.16 7.44 0.31
C GLU A 209 9.83 7.20 1.68
N LEU A 210 9.82 5.96 2.16
CA LEU A 210 10.43 5.57 3.44
C LEU A 210 11.94 5.85 3.45
N ALA A 211 12.65 5.53 2.37
CA ALA A 211 14.09 5.75 2.25
C ALA A 211 14.44 7.24 2.22
N ASN A 212 13.65 8.08 1.53
CA ASN A 212 13.80 9.52 1.57
C ASN A 212 13.50 10.13 2.95
N GLN A 213 12.45 9.64 3.62
CA GLN A 213 12.16 10.02 5.01
C GLN A 213 13.30 9.62 5.95
N THR A 214 13.86 8.43 5.76
CA THR A 214 15.00 7.92 6.53
C THR A 214 16.23 8.80 6.35
N HIS A 215 16.57 9.17 5.10
CA HIS A 215 17.61 10.15 4.79
C HIS A 215 17.44 11.43 5.61
N THR A 216 16.27 12.08 5.48
CA THR A 216 16.01 13.38 6.13
C THR A 216 16.00 13.26 7.65
N LYS A 217 15.34 12.24 8.20
CA LYS A 217 15.20 12.09 9.66
C LYS A 217 16.51 11.72 10.33
N LEU A 218 17.29 10.83 9.73
CA LEU A 218 18.60 10.48 10.27
C LEU A 218 19.55 11.68 10.22
N LYS A 219 19.58 12.42 9.10
CA LYS A 219 20.37 13.65 8.97
C LYS A 219 19.98 14.70 10.02
N GLN A 220 18.68 14.92 10.25
CA GLN A 220 18.17 15.80 11.30
C GLN A 220 18.60 15.33 12.70
N ILE A 221 18.48 14.04 13.01
CA ILE A 221 18.87 13.49 14.31
C ILE A 221 20.37 13.65 14.56
N LEU A 222 21.21 13.34 13.58
CA LEU A 222 22.67 13.49 13.66
C LEU A 222 23.07 14.94 13.93
N LYS A 223 22.44 15.89 13.23
CA LYS A 223 22.70 17.32 13.41
C LYS A 223 22.18 17.85 14.75
N ASP A 224 20.91 17.62 15.05
CA ASP A 224 20.23 18.28 16.17
C ASP A 224 20.64 17.70 17.52
N LYS A 225 20.79 16.37 17.61
CA LYS A 225 21.10 15.68 18.88
C LYS A 225 22.60 15.49 19.10
N TYR A 226 23.35 15.25 18.03
CA TYR A 226 24.76 14.87 18.14
C TYR A 226 25.72 15.92 17.55
N GLN A 227 25.20 17.00 16.96
CA GLN A 227 26.00 18.07 16.35
C GLN A 227 26.95 17.57 15.26
N ILE A 228 26.56 16.50 14.57
CA ILE A 228 27.30 15.89 13.46
C ILE A 228 26.66 16.37 12.15
N ASP A 229 27.41 17.14 11.34
CA ASP A 229 27.02 17.45 9.97
C ASP A 229 27.49 16.34 9.03
N ALA A 230 26.59 15.40 8.75
CA ALA A 230 26.86 14.24 7.92
C ALA A 230 26.01 14.22 6.65
N SER A 231 26.58 13.68 5.57
CA SER A 231 25.80 13.16 4.46
C SER A 231 25.18 11.83 4.87
N VAL A 232 23.87 11.69 4.64
CA VAL A 232 23.17 10.42 4.79
C VAL A 232 22.77 9.94 3.40
N GLU A 233 23.12 8.73 3.05
CA GLU A 233 22.73 8.14 1.76
C GLU A 233 21.98 6.84 2.01
N VAL A 234 20.94 6.57 1.22
CA VAL A 234 20.14 5.35 1.39
C VAL A 234 20.20 4.53 0.12
N LEU A 235 20.66 3.28 0.24
CA LEU A 235 20.63 2.29 -0.83
C LEU A 235 19.37 1.44 -0.68
N LEU A 236 18.45 1.57 -1.63
CA LEU A 236 17.37 0.60 -1.81
C LEU A 236 17.95 -0.64 -2.49
N ALA A 237 18.32 -1.62 -1.68
CA ALA A 237 18.97 -2.83 -2.15
C ALA A 237 17.94 -3.81 -2.70
N ASN A 238 18.12 -4.21 -3.96
CA ASN A 238 17.38 -5.29 -4.57
C ASN A 238 18.02 -6.63 -4.19
N TYR A 239 17.19 -7.63 -3.90
CA TYR A 239 17.62 -9.01 -3.63
C TYR A 239 16.72 -9.97 -4.41
N ARG A 240 17.25 -11.14 -4.75
CA ARG A 240 16.47 -12.15 -5.48
C ARG A 240 15.44 -12.80 -4.57
N MET A 241 14.28 -13.08 -5.13
CA MET A 241 13.09 -13.48 -4.38
C MET A 241 12.55 -14.84 -4.82
N ALA A 242 11.90 -15.52 -3.88
CA ALA A 242 11.10 -16.70 -4.15
C ALA A 242 9.86 -16.33 -4.99
N PRO A 243 9.29 -17.25 -5.79
CA PRO A 243 9.66 -18.66 -5.90
C PRO A 243 10.85 -18.94 -6.82
N GLN A 244 11.35 -17.95 -7.58
CA GLN A 244 12.43 -18.17 -8.55
C GLN A 244 13.77 -18.46 -7.86
N PHE A 245 14.02 -17.81 -6.73
CA PHE A 245 15.24 -17.96 -5.94
C PHE A 245 14.85 -18.27 -4.51
N LEU A 246 14.97 -19.53 -4.13
CA LEU A 246 14.59 -20.00 -2.80
C LEU A 246 15.65 -19.59 -1.76
N TYR A 247 15.27 -19.71 -0.49
CA TYR A 247 16.19 -19.59 0.63
C TYR A 247 17.45 -20.48 0.40
N PRO A 248 18.67 -19.99 0.70
CA PRO A 248 19.01 -18.72 1.36
C PRO A 248 19.30 -17.52 0.44
N THR A 249 19.02 -17.61 -0.87
CA THR A 249 19.52 -16.66 -1.89
C THR A 249 19.35 -15.18 -1.52
N ALA A 250 18.18 -14.78 -1.02
CA ALA A 250 17.94 -13.39 -0.62
C ALA A 250 18.88 -12.91 0.49
N LEU A 251 19.20 -13.78 1.46
CA LEU A 251 20.11 -13.45 2.56
C LEU A 251 21.55 -13.33 2.08
N ASP A 252 21.95 -14.20 1.16
CA ASP A 252 23.28 -14.13 0.53
C ASP A 252 23.40 -12.82 -0.27
N ASP A 253 22.37 -12.46 -1.04
CA ASP A 253 22.32 -11.19 -1.79
C ASP A 253 22.40 -9.97 -0.85
N CYS A 254 21.67 -9.98 0.27
CA CYS A 254 21.75 -8.92 1.27
C CYS A 254 23.17 -8.77 1.85
N PHE A 255 23.81 -9.90 2.19
CA PHE A 255 25.14 -9.88 2.78
C PHE A 255 26.22 -9.48 1.77
N ASP A 256 26.11 -9.93 0.52
CA ASP A 256 27.02 -9.54 -0.54
C ASP A 256 26.86 -8.08 -0.94
N MET A 257 25.65 -7.52 -0.83
CA MET A 257 25.44 -6.07 -0.99
C MET A 257 26.11 -5.27 0.13
N TYR A 258 26.05 -5.75 1.38
CA TYR A 258 26.76 -5.12 2.49
C TYR A 258 28.28 -5.11 2.25
N LYS A 259 28.87 -6.25 1.87
CA LYS A 259 30.30 -6.32 1.51
C LYS A 259 30.65 -5.36 0.38
N TYR A 260 29.86 -5.38 -0.70
CA TYR A 260 30.06 -4.50 -1.84
C TYR A 260 30.12 -3.03 -1.41
N VAL A 261 29.20 -2.59 -0.53
CA VAL A 261 29.21 -1.22 -0.01
C VAL A 261 30.51 -0.92 0.72
N LEU A 262 30.99 -1.79 1.60
CA LEU A 262 32.26 -1.58 2.30
C LEU A 262 33.45 -1.48 1.34
N ASP A 263 33.50 -2.40 0.36
CA ASP A 263 34.64 -2.54 -0.54
C ASP A 263 34.69 -1.46 -1.63
N ASN A 264 33.54 -0.90 -2.04
CA ASN A 264 33.45 -0.01 -3.20
C ASN A 264 33.05 1.43 -2.86
N GLU A 265 32.38 1.68 -1.73
CA GLU A 265 31.90 3.02 -1.37
C GLU A 265 32.85 3.77 -0.42
N ASN A 266 34.03 3.21 -0.12
CA ASN A 266 35.02 3.78 0.80
C ASN A 266 34.37 4.22 2.14
N ILE A 267 33.59 3.33 2.73
CA ILE A 267 32.85 3.57 3.96
C ILE A 267 33.25 2.55 5.01
N ALA A 268 33.51 3.02 6.23
CA ALA A 268 33.82 2.14 7.35
C ALA A 268 32.55 1.43 7.83
N SER A 269 32.68 0.20 8.33
CA SER A 269 31.54 -0.62 8.77
C SER A 269 30.71 0.02 9.89
N ASN A 270 31.33 0.81 10.75
CA ASN A 270 30.66 1.57 11.82
C ASN A 270 29.87 2.80 11.31
N HIS A 271 29.92 3.10 10.00
CA HIS A 271 29.13 4.14 9.35
C HIS A 271 28.01 3.56 8.46
N VAL A 272 27.77 2.25 8.55
CA VAL A 272 26.70 1.57 7.81
C VAL A 272 25.58 1.15 8.77
N VAL A 273 24.35 1.48 8.39
CA VAL A 273 23.11 1.07 9.07
C VAL A 273 22.34 0.13 8.15
N LEU A 274 21.83 -0.97 8.69
CA LEU A 274 20.91 -1.87 7.97
C LEU A 274 19.48 -1.54 8.37
N SER A 275 18.57 -1.46 7.40
CA SER A 275 17.15 -1.18 7.59
C SER A 275 16.26 -2.15 6.85
#